data_AF-A0A0B6XV13-F1
#
_entry.id   AF-A0A0B6XV13-F1
#
_cell.length_a   1.000
_cell.length_b   1.000
_cell.length_c   1.000
_cell.angle_alpha   90.00
_cell.angle_beta   90.00
_cell.angle_gamma   90.00
#
_symmetry.space_group_name_H-M   'P 1'
#
loop_
_entity.id
_entity.type
_entity.pdbx_description
1 polymer ?
#
loop_
_entity_poly.entity_id
_entity_poly.type
_entity_poly.pdbx_seq_one_letter_code
_entity_poly.pdbx_strand_id
1 'polypeptide(L)' 'KEQLEPGCSVLLNHKTHSVVGVLNDDVDPMVSVMKLEKAPQETYADIGGLDQQIQEIKEAVELPLTHPEYYDEM' A
#
# COMPACT_ATOMS: atom_id res chain seq x y z
N LYS A 1 1.80 21.23 13.16
CA LYS A 1 0.35 21.31 13.44
C LYS A 1 -0.47 20.57 12.38
N GLU A 2 0.07 20.35 11.17
CA GLU A 2 -0.58 19.57 10.10
C GLU A 2 -0.63 18.05 10.33
N GLN A 3 0.15 17.50 11.27
CA GLN A 3 0.17 16.05 11.56
C GLN A 3 -0.74 15.65 12.73
N LEU A 4 -1.59 16.56 13.22
CA LEU A 4 -2.43 16.30 14.39
C LEU A 4 -3.90 16.25 13.94
N GLU A 5 -4.36 15.04 13.66
CA GLU A 5 -5.76 14.75 13.37
C GLU A 5 -6.46 14.13 14.60
N PRO A 6 -7.78 14.34 14.77
CA PRO A 6 -8.53 13.65 15.82
C PRO A 6 -8.42 12.12 15.66
N GLY A 7 -7.84 11.45 16.65
CA GLY A 7 -7.58 9.99 16.61
C GLY A 7 -6.10 9.62 16.56
N CYS A 8 -5.20 10.57 16.30
CA CYS A 8 -3.75 10.32 16.37
C CYS A 8 -3.28 10.05 17.80
N SER A 9 -2.47 9.01 17.96
CA SER A 9 -1.78 8.71 19.22
C SER A 9 -0.68 9.77 19.47
N VAL A 10 -0.63 10.33 20.68
CA VAL A 10 0.37 11.33 21.05
C VAL A 10 1.11 10.92 22.32
N LEU A 11 2.36 11.34 22.45
CA LEU A 11 3.18 11.11 23.63
C LEU A 11 2.95 12.22 24.65
N LEU A 12 2.58 11.85 25.87
CA LEU A 12 2.38 12.77 26.98
C LEU A 12 3.50 12.66 28.01
N ASN A 13 3.90 13.80 28.58
CA ASN A 13 4.76 13.83 29.75
C ASN A 13 3.97 13.39 31.00
N HIS A 14 4.46 12.37 31.71
CA HIS A 14 3.76 11.75 32.84
C HIS A 14 3.49 12.67 34.04
N LYS A 15 4.20 13.81 34.18
CA LYS A 15 4.01 14.75 35.30
C LYS A 15 3.11 15.92 34.93
N THR A 16 3.30 16.48 33.74
CA THR A 16 2.65 17.74 33.32
C THR A 16 1.56 17.53 32.30
N HIS A 17 1.36 16.29 31.81
CA HIS A 17 0.41 15.94 30.75
C HIS A 17 0.55 16.82 29.49
N SER A 18 1.76 17.34 29.26
CA SER A 18 2.10 18.12 28.07
C SER A 18 2.39 17.17 26.90
N VAL A 19 1.94 17.54 25.71
CA VAL A 19 2.18 16.79 24.47
C VAL A 19 3.64 17.02 24.06
N VAL A 20 4.43 15.94 24.09
CA VAL A 20 5.86 15.96 23.75
C VAL A 20 6.08 15.66 22.26
N GLY A 21 5.18 14.89 21.64
CA GLY A 21 5.25 14.54 20.22
C GLY A 21 4.07 13.69 19.78
N VAL A 22 4.00 13.43 18.47
CA VAL A 22 3.04 12.49 17.89
C VAL A 22 3.71 11.11 17.84
N LEU A 23 2.98 10.06 18.22
CA LEU A 23 3.42 8.69 18.01
C LEU A 23 3.14 8.36 16.55
N ASN A 24 4.13 7.88 15.80
CA ASN A 24 3.92 7.45 14.42
C ASN A 24 2.85 6.37 14.38
N ASP A 25 2.02 6.34 13.32
CA ASP A 25 1.01 5.30 13.15
C ASP A 25 1.64 3.92 13.27
N ASP A 26 1.40 3.28 14.42
CA ASP A 26 1.61 1.85 14.58
C ASP A 26 0.68 1.18 13.58
N VAL A 27 1.25 0.74 12.46
CA VAL A 27 0.50 0.02 11.43
C VAL A 27 -0.24 -1.12 12.09
N ASP A 28 -1.56 -1.16 11.91
CA ASP A 28 -2.39 -2.17 12.55
C ASP A 28 -1.83 -3.58 12.24
N PRO A 29 -1.67 -4.44 13.26
CA PRO A 29 -1.08 -5.76 13.05
C PRO A 29 -1.85 -6.59 12.02
N MET A 30 -3.16 -6.38 11.82
CA MET A 30 -3.93 -7.03 10.76
C MET A 30 -3.51 -6.57 9.37
N VAL A 31 -3.19 -5.29 9.19
CA VAL A 31 -2.68 -4.76 7.91
C VAL A 31 -1.31 -5.36 7.61
N SER A 32 -0.47 -5.53 8.63
CA SER A 32 0.84 -6.18 8.47
C SER A 32 0.71 -7.65 8.05
N VAL A 33 -0.31 -8.37 8.54
CA VAL A 33 -0.61 -9.75 8.12
C VAL A 33 -1.11 -9.84 6.68
N MET A 34 -1.88 -8.85 6.22
CA MET A 34 -2.41 -8.80 4.85
C MET A 34 -1.38 -8.32 3.82
N LYS A 35 -0.33 -7.63 4.26
CA LYS A 35 0.76 -7.21 3.38
C LYS A 35 1.58 -8.42 2.96
N LEU A 36 1.67 -8.63 1.65
CA LEU A 36 2.54 -9.64 1.08
C LEU A 36 3.99 -9.13 1.09
N GLU A 37 4.86 -9.70 1.93
CA GLU A 37 6.28 -9.31 1.97
C GLU A 37 7.10 -9.86 0.79
N LYS A 38 6.68 -10.99 0.21
CA LYS A 38 7.41 -11.68 -0.86
C LYS A 38 6.49 -12.03 -2.01
N ALA A 39 6.96 -11.75 -3.23
CA ALA A 39 6.25 -12.15 -4.43
C ALA A 39 6.09 -13.69 -4.48
N PRO A 40 4.96 -14.19 -5.04
CA PRO A 40 4.80 -15.61 -5.31
C PRO A 40 5.84 -16.09 -6.34
N GLN A 41 6.12 -17.40 -6.34
CA GLN A 41 7.13 -17.99 -7.22
C GLN A 41 6.65 -18.20 -8.66
N GLU A 42 5.33 -18.39 -8.84
CA GLU A 42 4.72 -18.68 -10.14
C GLU A 42 4.65 -17.42 -11.01
N THR A 43 4.92 -17.58 -12.30
CA THR A 43 4.86 -16.52 -13.29
C THR A 43 3.71 -16.74 -14.28
N TYR A 44 3.32 -15.70 -15.02
CA TYR A 44 2.32 -15.85 -16.08
C TYR A 44 2.72 -16.87 -17.17
N ALA A 45 4.01 -17.16 -17.32
CA ALA A 45 4.50 -18.16 -18.27
C ALA A 45 4.18 -19.60 -17.81
N ASP A 46 3.94 -19.82 -16.52
CA ASP A 46 3.57 -21.11 -15.95
C ASP A 46 2.07 -21.42 -16.13
N ILE A 47 1.27 -20.43 -16.56
CA ILE A 47 -0.17 -20.54 -16.77
C ILE A 47 -0.47 -20.77 -18.26
N GLY A 48 -0.85 -22.00 -18.63
CA GLY A 48 -1.14 -22.36 -20.03
C GLY A 48 -2.58 -22.07 -20.48
N GLY A 49 -2.75 -21.57 -21.71
CA GLY A 49 -4.02 -21.52 -22.44
C GLY A 49 -4.96 -20.36 -22.09
N LEU A 50 -4.52 -19.43 -21.24
CA LEU A 50 -5.30 -18.26 -20.79
C LEU A 50 -4.68 -16.94 -21.28
N ASP A 51 -4.08 -16.95 -22.48
CA ASP A 51 -3.35 -15.81 -23.01
C ASP A 51 -4.20 -14.53 -23.08
N GLN A 52 -5.48 -14.65 -23.47
CA GLN A 52 -6.39 -13.51 -23.54
C GLN A 52 -6.65 -12.89 -22.16
N GLN A 53 -6.97 -13.72 -21.15
CA GLN A 53 -7.24 -13.24 -19.79
C GLN A 53 -5.99 -12.67 -19.13
N ILE A 54 -4.82 -13.25 -19.40
CA ILE A 54 -3.53 -12.72 -18.92
C ILE A 54 -3.28 -11.34 -19.52
N GLN A 55 -3.55 -11.15 -20.82
CA GLN A 55 -3.41 -9.85 -21.47
C GLN A 55 -4.35 -8.81 -20.86
N GLU A 56 -5.62 -9.14 -20.65
CA GLU A 56 -6.60 -8.23 -20.03
C GLU A 56 -6.15 -7.78 -18.62
N ILE A 57 -5.63 -8.69 -17.79
CA ILE A 57 -5.12 -8.35 -16.45
C ILE A 57 -3.89 -7.44 -16.55
N LYS A 58 -2.97 -7.70 -17.49
CA LYS A 58 -1.78 -6.87 -17.69
C LYS A 58 -2.15 -5.46 -18.11
N GLU A 59 -3.07 -5.30 -19.05
CA GLU A 59 -3.55 -3.98 -19.48
C GLU A 59 -4.32 -3.24 -18.39
N ALA A 60 -5.04 -3.95 -17.51
CA ALA A 60 -5.81 -3.33 -16.44
C ALA A 60 -4.97 -2.93 -15.22
N VAL A 61 -3.90 -3.68 -14.89
CA VAL A 61 -3.15 -3.50 -13.64
C VAL A 61 -1.68 -3.15 -13.88
N GLU A 62 -0.99 -3.88 -14.75
CA GLU A 62 0.46 -3.73 -14.95
C GLU A 62 0.80 -2.52 -15.83
N LEU A 63 0.07 -2.33 -16.92
CA LEU A 63 0.33 -1.28 -17.89
C LEU A 63 0.14 0.14 -17.31
N PRO A 64 -0.92 0.45 -16.53
CA PRO A 64 -1.08 1.77 -15.93
C PRO A 64 -0.01 2.12 -14.89
N LEU A 65 0.55 1.11 -14.21
CA LEU A 65 1.59 1.31 -13.19
C LEU A 65 2.99 1.42 -13.80
N THR A 66 3.23 0.73 -14.92
CA THR A 66 4.55 0.67 -15.57
C THR A 66 4.72 1.75 -16.63
N HIS A 67 3.64 2.08 -17.33
CA HIS A 67 3.58 3.06 -18.41
C HIS A 67 2.35 3.97 -18.26
N PRO A 68 2.32 4.83 -17.22
CA PRO A 68 1.22 5.77 -17.02
C PRO A 68 1.02 6.72 -18.21
N GLU A 69 2.06 6.98 -19.00
CA GLU A 69 2.02 7.89 -20.16
C GLU A 69 0.96 7.53 -21.21
N TYR A 70 0.64 6.24 -21.39
CA TYR A 70 -0.40 5.82 -22.35
C TYR A 70 -1.82 6.14 -21.88
N TYR A 71 -2.00 6.42 -20.59
CA TYR A 71 -3.30 6.68 -19.97
C TYR A 71 -3.49 8.15 -19.61
N ASP A 72 -2.41 8.91 -19.41
CA ASP A 72 -2.46 10.35 -19.19
C ASP A 72 -2.78 11.15 -20.47
N GLU A 73 -2.52 10.58 -21.65
CA GLU A 73 -2.86 11.18 -22.95
C GLU A 73 -4.28 10.86 -23.45
N MET A 74 -5.05 10.04 -22.73
CA MET A 74 -6.50 9.82 -22.97
C MET A 74 -7.37 10.84 -22.24
#